data_AF-A0A5N8WVP1-F1
#
_entry.id   AF-A0A5N8WVP1-F1
#
_cell.length_a   1.000
_cell.length_b   1.000
_cell.length_c   1.000
_cell.angle_alpha   90.00
_cell.angle_beta   90.00
_cell.angle_gamma   90.00
#
_symmetry.space_group_name_H-M   'P 1'
#
loop_
_entity.id
_entity.type
_entity.pdbx_description
1 polymer ?
#
loop_
_entity_poly.entity_id
_entity_poly.type
_entity_poly.pdbx_seq_one_letter_code
_entity_poly.pdbx_strand_id
1 'polypeptide(L)'
;MTTIEFDHVRYGSTEPCVKSFQKALIAAGYKIPSGATGKYGDETKAAVAKFQRAQGWSGSGADGLPGKETFTRLGLKDGGHSSGGRVASPVPGHKVTYAYGVRNSGYSAGYHTGDDYAASTGTTVVAVRAGTIAESKSNAGAYGNLIVLRADNDRDYHYCHLSQRAVAKGDKVKAGQTLGKVGATGNVTGPHLHLEDRPRGGGYGNDRKPSW
;
A
#
# COMPACT_ATOMS: atom_id res chain seq x y z
N MET A 1 -21.59 -13.26 -7.35
CA MET A 1 -20.84 -12.00 -7.46
C MET A 1 -19.36 -12.34 -7.52
N THR A 2 -18.63 -11.78 -8.48
CA THR A 2 -17.20 -12.07 -8.70
C THR A 2 -16.35 -11.18 -7.80
N THR A 3 -15.32 -11.73 -7.20
CA THR A 3 -14.40 -11.01 -6.30
C THR A 3 -13.08 -10.73 -7.02
N ILE A 4 -12.62 -9.47 -7.04
CA ILE A 4 -11.40 -9.04 -7.75
C ILE A 4 -10.62 -8.00 -6.93
N GLU A 5 -9.31 -7.86 -7.13
CA GLU A 5 -8.51 -6.84 -6.45
C GLU A 5 -8.67 -5.49 -7.16
N PHE A 6 -9.42 -4.55 -6.58
CA PHE A 6 -9.76 -3.28 -7.23
C PHE A 6 -8.52 -2.45 -7.57
N ASP A 7 -7.55 -2.37 -6.66
CA ASP A 7 -6.31 -1.58 -6.81
C ASP A 7 -5.43 -2.02 -7.98
N HIS A 8 -5.64 -3.24 -8.47
CA HIS A 8 -4.90 -3.82 -9.58
C HIS A 8 -5.61 -3.65 -10.93
N VAL A 9 -6.80 -3.06 -10.96
CA VAL A 9 -7.51 -2.72 -12.19
C VAL A 9 -7.29 -1.25 -12.54
N ARG A 10 -6.18 -0.95 -13.21
CA ARG A 10 -5.76 0.42 -13.55
C ARG A 10 -5.19 0.51 -14.96
N TYR A 11 -5.28 1.68 -15.59
CA TYR A 11 -4.72 1.86 -16.94
C TYR A 11 -3.24 1.42 -17.00
N GLY A 12 -2.91 0.59 -17.99
CA GLY A 12 -1.58 0.00 -18.16
C GLY A 12 -1.32 -1.31 -17.41
N SER A 13 -2.14 -1.71 -16.44
CA SER A 13 -1.94 -2.98 -15.73
C SER A 13 -2.24 -4.20 -16.61
N THR A 14 -1.49 -5.28 -16.43
CA THR A 14 -1.77 -6.58 -17.06
C THR A 14 -1.89 -7.65 -15.98
N GLU A 15 -3.12 -7.99 -15.59
CA GLU A 15 -3.40 -8.79 -14.40
C GLU A 15 -4.62 -9.71 -14.57
N PRO A 16 -4.72 -10.84 -13.84
CA PRO A 16 -5.92 -11.69 -13.83
C PRO A 16 -7.19 -10.97 -13.35
N CYS A 17 -7.07 -10.00 -12.43
CA CYS A 17 -8.20 -9.20 -11.96
C CYS A 17 -8.76 -8.28 -13.05
N VAL A 18 -7.90 -7.72 -13.91
CA VAL A 18 -8.31 -6.94 -15.09
C VAL A 18 -9.10 -7.82 -16.06
N LYS A 19 -8.66 -9.06 -16.27
CA LYS A 19 -9.40 -10.02 -17.13
C LYS A 19 -10.80 -10.28 -16.58
N SER A 20 -10.89 -10.45 -15.26
CA SER A 20 -12.17 -10.66 -14.56
C SER A 20 -13.08 -9.43 -14.63
N PHE A 21 -12.50 -8.23 -14.50
CA PHE A 21 -13.20 -6.95 -14.69
C PHE A 21 -13.71 -6.77 -16.13
N GLN A 22 -12.89 -7.04 -17.14
CA GLN A 22 -13.28 -6.99 -18.55
C GLN A 22 -14.42 -7.97 -18.85
N LYS A 23 -14.39 -9.18 -18.29
CA LYS A 23 -15.50 -10.14 -18.41
C LYS A 23 -16.80 -9.58 -17.82
N ALA A 24 -16.74 -8.90 -16.68
CA ALA A 24 -17.91 -8.28 -16.07
C ALA A 24 -18.48 -7.13 -16.92
N LEU A 25 -17.62 -6.27 -17.49
CA LEU A 25 -18.05 -5.24 -18.45
C LEU A 25 -18.73 -5.84 -19.69
N ILE A 26 -18.13 -6.86 -20.28
CA ILE A 26 -18.67 -7.54 -21.46
C ILE A 26 -20.02 -8.18 -21.13
N ALA A 27 -20.14 -8.84 -19.97
CA ALA A 27 -21.40 -9.42 -19.51
C ALA A 27 -22.48 -8.36 -19.24
N ALA A 28 -22.08 -7.16 -18.82
CA ALA A 28 -22.97 -6.00 -18.67
C ALA A 28 -23.32 -5.32 -20.02
N GLY A 29 -22.84 -5.85 -21.16
CA GLY A 29 -23.16 -5.36 -22.51
C GLY A 29 -22.13 -4.39 -23.10
N TYR A 30 -21.03 -4.10 -22.41
CA TYR A 30 -20.01 -3.15 -22.86
C TYR A 30 -18.89 -3.87 -23.60
N LYS A 31 -18.96 -3.86 -24.93
CA LYS A 31 -18.02 -4.57 -25.79
C LYS A 31 -16.60 -4.00 -25.70
N ILE A 32 -15.64 -4.90 -25.55
CA ILE A 32 -14.20 -4.66 -25.70
C ILE A 32 -13.78 -5.48 -26.93
N PRO A 33 -13.35 -4.86 -28.05
CA PRO A 33 -13.06 -5.56 -29.30
C PRO A 33 -12.06 -6.72 -29.15
N SER A 34 -10.98 -6.52 -28.40
CA SER A 34 -9.97 -7.55 -28.12
C SER A 34 -10.42 -8.58 -27.07
N GLY A 35 -11.64 -8.44 -26.53
CA GLY A 35 -12.15 -9.27 -25.45
C GLY A 35 -11.43 -9.07 -24.12
N ALA A 36 -11.58 -10.03 -23.21
CA ALA A 36 -10.98 -10.00 -21.89
C ALA A 36 -9.52 -10.47 -21.93
N THR A 37 -8.61 -9.60 -22.37
CA THR A 37 -7.18 -9.90 -22.51
C THR A 37 -6.43 -9.99 -21.18
N GLY A 38 -6.91 -9.29 -20.15
CA GLY A 38 -6.19 -9.05 -18.90
C GLY A 38 -5.33 -7.79 -18.92
N LYS A 39 -5.21 -7.09 -20.05
CA LYS A 39 -4.51 -5.81 -20.16
C LYS A 39 -5.50 -4.65 -20.16
N TYR A 40 -5.32 -3.70 -19.25
CA TYR A 40 -6.13 -2.48 -19.22
C TYR A 40 -5.53 -1.45 -20.19
N GLY A 41 -6.01 -1.44 -21.42
CA GLY A 41 -5.63 -0.47 -22.45
C GLY A 41 -6.77 0.44 -22.87
N ASP A 42 -6.59 1.15 -23.99
CA ASP A 42 -7.56 2.13 -24.52
C ASP A 42 -8.95 1.53 -24.75
N GLU A 43 -9.03 0.29 -25.24
CA GLU A 43 -10.32 -0.39 -25.44
C GLU A 43 -11.07 -0.62 -24.13
N THR A 44 -10.36 -1.01 -23.06
CA THR A 44 -10.97 -1.19 -21.74
C THR A 44 -11.38 0.16 -21.17
N LYS A 45 -10.53 1.17 -21.29
CA LYS A 45 -10.82 2.55 -20.87
C LYS A 45 -12.09 3.08 -21.56
N ALA A 46 -12.20 2.89 -22.87
CA ALA A 46 -13.36 3.32 -23.64
C ALA A 46 -14.65 2.57 -23.23
N ALA A 47 -14.57 1.26 -22.98
CA ALA A 47 -15.70 0.48 -22.48
C ALA A 47 -16.15 0.94 -21.09
N VAL A 48 -15.22 1.24 -20.19
CA VAL A 48 -15.53 1.80 -18.86
C VAL A 48 -16.17 3.16 -18.98
N ALA A 49 -15.64 4.06 -19.81
CA ALA A 49 -16.23 5.38 -20.01
C ALA A 49 -17.68 5.30 -20.52
N LYS A 50 -17.98 4.35 -21.42
CA LYS A 50 -19.34 4.08 -21.88
C LYS A 50 -20.24 3.57 -20.75
N PHE A 51 -19.74 2.63 -19.94
CA PHE A 51 -20.46 2.16 -18.75
C PHE A 51 -20.77 3.30 -17.79
N GLN A 52 -19.78 4.12 -17.44
CA GLN A 52 -19.93 5.25 -16.53
C GLN A 52 -20.97 6.26 -17.04
N ARG A 53 -20.98 6.59 -18.33
CA ARG A 53 -22.01 7.45 -18.93
C ARG A 53 -23.41 6.86 -18.84
N ALA A 54 -23.53 5.55 -19.08
CA ALA A 54 -24.81 4.85 -18.91
C ALA A 54 -25.27 4.80 -17.44
N GLN A 55 -24.35 4.93 -16.49
CA GLN A 55 -24.64 5.10 -15.07
C GLN A 55 -25.03 6.53 -14.67
N GLY A 56 -25.11 7.46 -15.64
CA GLY A 56 -25.45 8.86 -15.45
C GLY A 56 -24.27 9.77 -15.11
N TRP A 57 -23.03 9.27 -15.20
CA TRP A 57 -21.84 10.05 -14.86
C TRP A 57 -21.39 10.91 -16.04
N SER A 58 -20.86 12.09 -15.74
CA SER A 58 -20.41 13.07 -16.73
C SER A 58 -19.07 13.70 -16.33
N GLY A 59 -18.42 14.40 -17.27
CA GLY A 59 -17.11 15.02 -17.03
C GLY A 59 -16.06 14.02 -16.55
N SER A 60 -15.37 14.36 -15.47
CA SER A 60 -14.38 13.49 -14.81
C SER A 60 -14.98 12.21 -14.21
N GLY A 61 -16.29 12.15 -14.00
CA GLY A 61 -16.97 10.93 -13.58
C GLY A 61 -17.03 9.86 -14.66
N ALA A 62 -16.81 10.20 -15.94
CA ALA A 62 -16.88 9.26 -17.06
C ALA A 62 -15.57 9.23 -17.88
N ASP A 63 -14.46 9.12 -17.16
CA ASP A 63 -13.09 9.22 -17.65
C ASP A 63 -12.49 7.88 -18.13
N GLY A 64 -13.21 6.78 -17.94
CA GLY A 64 -12.75 5.44 -18.25
C GLY A 64 -11.79 4.85 -17.23
N LEU A 65 -11.64 5.46 -16.05
CA LEU A 65 -10.88 4.93 -14.92
C LEU A 65 -11.85 4.38 -13.88
N PRO A 66 -11.75 3.10 -13.49
CA PRO A 66 -12.74 2.50 -12.63
C PRO A 66 -12.46 2.87 -11.16
N GLY A 67 -13.44 3.50 -10.51
CA GLY A 67 -13.46 3.68 -9.07
C GLY A 67 -14.26 2.59 -8.37
N LYS A 68 -14.28 2.62 -7.02
CA LYS A 68 -15.07 1.70 -6.18
C LYS A 68 -16.53 1.55 -6.63
N GLU A 69 -17.14 2.67 -7.02
CA GLU A 69 -18.52 2.69 -7.51
C GLU A 69 -18.65 1.94 -8.85
N THR A 70 -17.67 2.06 -9.77
CA THR A 70 -17.68 1.35 -11.06
C THR A 70 -17.74 -0.16 -10.81
N PHE A 71 -16.90 -0.66 -9.92
CA PHE A 71 -16.85 -2.08 -9.58
C PHE A 71 -18.15 -2.53 -8.90
N THR A 72 -18.65 -1.74 -7.95
CA THR A 72 -19.87 -2.06 -7.20
C THR A 72 -21.07 -2.18 -8.15
N ARG A 73 -21.23 -1.24 -9.10
CA ARG A 73 -22.30 -1.28 -10.09
C ARG A 73 -22.17 -2.40 -11.12
N LEU A 74 -20.96 -2.94 -11.32
CA LEU A 74 -20.72 -4.16 -12.11
C LEU A 74 -20.93 -5.45 -11.29
N GLY A 75 -21.40 -5.37 -10.04
CA GLY A 75 -21.61 -6.53 -9.18
C GLY A 75 -20.31 -7.22 -8.75
N LEU A 76 -19.19 -6.48 -8.82
CA LEU A 76 -17.88 -6.94 -8.38
C LEU A 76 -17.68 -6.60 -6.92
N LYS A 77 -17.09 -7.54 -6.18
CA LYS A 77 -16.64 -7.31 -4.80
C LYS A 77 -15.14 -7.13 -4.80
N ASP A 78 -14.68 -6.25 -3.91
CA ASP A 78 -13.26 -6.12 -3.68
C ASP A 78 -12.76 -7.37 -2.95
N GLY A 79 -11.82 -8.05 -3.57
CA GLY A 79 -11.11 -9.21 -3.06
C GLY A 79 -9.71 -8.89 -2.57
N GLY A 80 -9.24 -7.67 -2.82
CA GLY A 80 -7.90 -7.22 -2.49
C GLY A 80 -7.92 -6.48 -1.17
N HIS A 81 -7.49 -7.18 -0.13
CA HIS A 81 -7.34 -6.72 1.26
C HIS A 81 -8.66 -6.27 1.89
N SER A 82 -9.17 -7.09 2.82
CA SER A 82 -10.07 -6.58 3.85
C SER A 82 -9.53 -5.23 4.30
N SER A 83 -10.38 -4.20 4.33
CA SER A 83 -10.15 -2.93 5.02
C SER A 83 -10.00 -3.14 6.53
N GLY A 84 -9.16 -4.12 6.89
CA GLY A 84 -8.84 -4.58 8.22
C GLY A 84 -8.35 -3.38 8.97
N GLY A 85 -9.01 -3.13 10.10
CA GLY A 85 -8.88 -1.92 10.87
C GLY A 85 -7.44 -1.44 10.98
N ARG A 86 -7.27 -0.13 10.93
CA ARG A 86 -6.02 0.53 11.31
C ARG A 86 -5.63 0.03 12.69
N VAL A 87 -4.38 -0.37 12.87
CA VAL A 87 -3.86 -0.63 14.22
C VAL A 87 -3.67 0.69 14.95
N ALA A 88 -3.78 0.68 16.27
CA ALA A 88 -3.50 1.88 17.07
C ALA A 88 -2.00 2.25 17.07
N SER A 89 -1.11 1.26 16.88
CA SER A 89 0.35 1.43 16.85
C SER A 89 1.02 0.31 16.05
N PRO A 90 2.09 0.58 15.27
CA PRO A 90 2.93 -0.44 14.64
C PRO A 90 3.69 -1.30 15.65
N VAL A 91 3.83 -0.84 16.89
CA VAL A 91 4.43 -1.56 18.02
C VAL A 91 3.38 -1.60 19.14
N PRO A 92 2.53 -2.64 19.19
CA PRO A 92 1.40 -2.70 20.13
C PRO A 92 1.85 -2.45 21.58
N GLY A 93 1.18 -1.52 22.26
CA GLY A 93 1.52 -1.10 23.64
C GLY A 93 2.55 0.03 23.74
N HIS A 94 3.18 0.42 22.64
CA HIS A 94 4.18 1.50 22.61
C HIS A 94 3.65 2.74 21.88
N LYS A 95 4.08 3.91 22.37
CA LYS A 95 3.76 5.23 21.82
C LYS A 95 4.99 5.80 21.11
N VAL A 96 4.78 6.85 20.32
CA VAL A 96 5.87 7.64 19.74
C VAL A 96 6.72 8.23 20.86
N THR A 97 8.02 7.99 20.80
CA THR A 97 9.02 8.54 21.73
C THR A 97 9.86 9.63 21.09
N TYR A 98 10.01 9.62 19.76
CA TYR A 98 10.65 10.68 19.01
C TYR A 98 9.87 10.94 17.74
N ALA A 99 9.33 12.15 17.61
CA ALA A 99 8.33 12.47 16.60
C ALA A 99 8.95 12.82 15.25
N TYR A 100 8.17 12.65 14.20
CA TYR A 100 8.42 13.20 12.88
C TYR A 100 8.65 14.72 12.92
N GLY A 101 9.54 15.19 12.05
CA GLY A 101 9.76 16.61 11.78
C GLY A 101 10.65 17.32 12.80
N VAL A 102 11.17 16.62 13.82
CA VAL A 102 12.15 17.19 14.75
C VAL A 102 13.41 17.57 13.96
N ARG A 103 13.78 18.86 14.00
CA ARG A 103 14.93 19.40 13.26
C ARG A 103 16.23 19.00 13.94
N ASN A 104 17.17 18.50 13.16
CA ASN A 104 18.52 18.19 13.61
C ASN A 104 19.46 18.17 12.39
N SER A 105 20.53 18.96 12.44
CA SER A 105 21.53 19.06 11.37
C SER A 105 22.32 17.77 11.14
N GLY A 106 22.29 16.82 12.07
CA GLY A 106 22.87 15.50 11.90
C GLY A 106 22.06 14.57 10.99
N TYR A 107 20.79 14.88 10.70
CA TYR A 107 20.01 14.12 9.73
C TYR A 107 20.25 14.63 8.32
N SER A 108 20.36 13.71 7.35
CA SER A 108 20.58 14.08 5.94
C SER A 108 19.46 14.94 5.36
N ALA A 109 18.20 14.76 5.80
CA ALA A 109 17.09 15.62 5.45
C ALA A 109 17.01 16.93 6.27
N GLY A 110 17.86 17.08 7.30
CA GLY A 110 17.81 18.16 8.28
C GLY A 110 16.70 18.02 9.33
N TYR A 111 15.90 16.94 9.24
CA TYR A 111 14.84 16.60 10.18
C TYR A 111 14.61 15.08 10.24
N HIS A 112 13.87 14.67 11.26
CA HIS A 112 13.49 13.28 11.49
C HIS A 112 12.33 12.85 10.57
N THR A 113 12.56 11.90 9.66
CA THR A 113 11.67 11.55 8.53
C THR A 113 10.54 10.57 8.88
N GLY A 114 10.45 10.16 10.14
CA GLY A 114 9.48 9.18 10.63
C GLY A 114 9.11 9.41 12.09
N ASP A 115 8.29 8.52 12.65
CA ASP A 115 8.07 8.43 14.08
C ASP A 115 8.85 7.24 14.65
N ASP A 116 9.53 7.46 15.78
CA ASP A 116 10.23 6.40 16.51
C ASP A 116 9.40 5.90 17.67
N TYR A 117 9.39 4.58 17.83
CA TYR A 117 8.72 3.85 18.90
C TYR A 117 9.77 3.06 19.68
N ALA A 118 10.27 3.63 20.79
CA ALA A 118 11.23 2.92 21.64
C ALA A 118 10.60 1.68 22.28
N ALA A 119 11.27 0.55 22.11
CA ALA A 119 10.88 -0.75 22.66
C ALA A 119 12.11 -1.67 22.69
N SER A 120 12.13 -2.64 23.60
CA SER A 120 13.23 -3.60 23.68
C SER A 120 13.38 -4.39 22.37
N THR A 121 14.62 -4.73 21.99
CA THR A 121 14.90 -5.66 20.89
C THR A 121 14.07 -6.93 21.05
N GLY A 122 13.45 -7.40 19.97
CA GLY A 122 12.57 -8.57 19.98
C GLY A 122 11.08 -8.25 20.18
N THR A 123 10.73 -7.00 20.50
CA THR A 123 9.33 -6.55 20.58
C THR A 123 8.65 -6.68 19.22
N THR A 124 7.40 -7.15 19.18
CA THR A 124 6.67 -7.39 17.92
C THR A 124 6.37 -6.09 17.18
N VAL A 125 6.64 -6.08 15.87
CA VAL A 125 6.25 -5.04 14.92
C VAL A 125 5.17 -5.60 14.00
N VAL A 126 4.07 -4.86 13.83
CA VAL A 126 2.91 -5.26 13.03
C VAL A 126 2.62 -4.31 11.88
N ALA A 127 1.96 -4.82 10.85
CA ALA A 127 1.53 -4.04 9.70
C ALA A 127 0.49 -3.00 10.10
N VAL A 128 0.73 -1.73 9.79
CA VAL A 128 -0.19 -0.63 10.11
C VAL A 128 -1.49 -0.68 9.32
N ARG A 129 -1.43 -1.26 8.11
CA ARG A 129 -2.54 -1.50 7.19
C ARG A 129 -2.36 -2.84 6.49
N ALA A 130 -3.40 -3.27 5.78
CA ALA A 130 -3.26 -4.36 4.84
C ALA A 130 -2.50 -3.89 3.58
N GLY A 131 -1.85 -4.82 2.88
CA GLY A 131 -1.12 -4.54 1.66
C GLY A 131 -0.13 -5.62 1.28
N THR A 132 0.82 -5.26 0.42
CA THR A 132 1.83 -6.16 -0.12
C THR A 132 3.22 -5.67 0.28
N ILE A 133 4.11 -6.58 0.66
CA ILE A 133 5.50 -6.23 0.98
C ILE A 133 6.26 -5.89 -0.30
N ALA A 134 6.60 -4.61 -0.46
CA ALA A 134 7.36 -4.11 -1.60
C ALA A 134 8.85 -4.46 -1.49
N GLU A 135 9.40 -4.42 -0.26
CA GLU A 135 10.79 -4.76 0.03
C GLU A 135 10.93 -5.44 1.40
N SER A 136 11.90 -6.34 1.52
CA SER A 136 12.35 -6.93 2.78
C SER A 136 13.87 -7.13 2.69
N LYS A 137 14.64 -6.21 3.29
CA LYS A 137 16.10 -6.10 3.12
C LYS A 137 16.83 -6.39 4.44
N SER A 138 17.90 -7.19 4.37
CA SER A 138 18.82 -7.45 5.50
C SER A 138 19.83 -6.34 5.75
N ASN A 139 19.95 -5.40 4.82
CA ASN A 139 20.76 -4.21 4.99
C ASN A 139 20.27 -3.15 4.01
N ALA A 140 19.76 -2.04 4.54
CA ALA A 140 19.35 -0.85 3.80
C ALA A 140 20.17 0.38 4.24
N GLY A 141 21.45 0.17 4.59
CA GLY A 141 22.35 1.23 5.04
C GLY A 141 21.96 1.74 6.43
N ALA A 142 21.78 3.05 6.57
CA ALA A 142 21.42 3.69 7.84
C ALA A 142 20.13 3.12 8.46
N TYR A 143 19.19 2.65 7.65
CA TYR A 143 17.94 2.02 8.11
C TYR A 143 18.12 0.60 8.66
N GLY A 144 19.28 -0.04 8.47
CA GLY A 144 19.51 -1.41 8.92
C GLY A 144 18.60 -2.42 8.20
N ASN A 145 18.04 -3.35 8.95
CA ASN A 145 17.01 -4.25 8.43
C ASN A 145 15.71 -3.48 8.17
N LEU A 146 15.19 -3.60 6.94
CA LEU A 146 14.06 -2.82 6.46
C LEU A 146 12.96 -3.72 5.91
N ILE A 147 11.70 -3.38 6.21
CA ILE A 147 10.52 -3.84 5.47
C ILE A 147 9.81 -2.63 4.90
N VAL A 148 9.39 -2.70 3.64
CA VAL A 148 8.51 -1.68 3.02
C VAL A 148 7.16 -2.33 2.72
N LEU A 149 6.11 -1.82 3.35
CA LEU A 149 4.73 -2.22 3.08
C LEU A 149 4.10 -1.25 2.08
N ARG A 150 3.76 -1.75 0.89
CA ARG A 150 2.85 -1.08 -0.04
C ARG A 150 1.43 -1.32 0.44
N ALA A 151 0.86 -0.34 1.13
CA ALA A 151 -0.47 -0.45 1.70
C ALA A 151 -1.59 -0.20 0.66
N ASP A 152 -2.79 -0.63 1.03
CA ASP A 152 -4.08 -0.45 0.32
C ASP A 152 -4.59 1.01 0.25
N ASN A 153 -3.81 1.98 0.73
CA ASN A 153 -4.09 3.42 0.64
C ASN A 153 -3.10 4.16 -0.28
N ASP A 154 -2.38 3.41 -1.14
CA ASP A 154 -1.37 3.92 -2.08
C ASP A 154 -0.18 4.61 -1.40
N ARG A 155 0.18 4.14 -0.20
CA ARG A 155 1.33 4.60 0.58
C ARG A 155 2.34 3.48 0.78
N ASP A 156 3.59 3.87 0.93
CA ASP A 156 4.69 3.00 1.37
C ASP A 156 5.04 3.31 2.82
N TYR A 157 4.92 2.30 3.68
CA TYR A 157 5.33 2.37 5.09
C TYR A 157 6.66 1.65 5.27
N HIS A 158 7.68 2.38 5.71
CA HIS A 158 9.03 1.86 5.92
C HIS A 158 9.23 1.51 7.39
N TYR A 159 9.51 0.23 7.68
CA TYR A 159 9.77 -0.30 9.03
C TYR A 159 11.25 -0.59 9.15
N CYS A 160 11.97 0.28 9.88
CA CYS A 160 13.42 0.29 9.91
C CYS A 160 13.97 -0.28 11.23
N HIS A 161 15.29 -0.46 11.26
CA HIS A 161 16.08 -0.87 12.42
C HIS A 161 15.73 -2.23 13.01
N LEU A 162 15.02 -3.08 12.26
CA LEU A 162 14.49 -4.35 12.76
C LEU A 162 15.61 -5.29 13.22
N SER A 163 15.35 -6.15 14.19
CA SER A 163 16.26 -7.26 14.53
C SER A 163 15.97 -8.49 13.66
N GLN A 164 14.69 -8.68 13.32
CA GLN A 164 14.21 -9.79 12.52
C GLN A 164 13.11 -9.33 11.57
N ARG A 165 13.09 -9.89 10.36
CA ARG A 165 12.00 -9.78 9.40
C ARG A 165 11.28 -11.12 9.32
N ALA A 166 9.96 -11.10 9.41
CA ALA A 166 9.10 -12.30 9.38
C ALA A 166 8.38 -12.47 8.03
N VAL A 167 8.64 -11.56 7.08
CA VAL A 167 7.98 -11.50 5.77
C VAL A 167 9.01 -11.26 4.65
N ALA A 168 8.68 -11.72 3.46
CA ALA A 168 9.44 -11.57 2.24
C ALA A 168 8.75 -10.61 1.25
N LYS A 169 9.51 -10.13 0.26
CA LYS A 169 8.96 -9.33 -0.84
C LYS A 169 7.89 -10.13 -1.58
N GLY A 170 6.74 -9.51 -1.84
CA GLY A 170 5.59 -10.13 -2.50
C GLY A 170 4.56 -10.71 -1.54
N ASP A 171 4.88 -10.86 -0.26
CA ASP A 171 3.92 -11.34 0.74
C ASP A 171 2.75 -10.36 0.87
N LYS A 172 1.54 -10.92 0.95
CA LYS A 172 0.34 -10.16 1.31
C LYS A 172 0.15 -10.21 2.82
N VAL A 173 -0.15 -9.07 3.40
CA VAL A 173 -0.32 -8.93 4.85
C VAL A 173 -1.64 -8.24 5.18
N LYS A 174 -2.20 -8.59 6.33
CA LYS A 174 -3.35 -7.88 6.92
C LYS A 174 -2.86 -6.86 7.94
N ALA A 175 -3.65 -5.82 8.20
CA ALA A 175 -3.39 -4.94 9.33
C ALA A 175 -3.28 -5.74 10.64
N GLY A 176 -2.29 -5.42 11.48
CA GLY A 176 -1.99 -6.16 12.70
C GLY A 176 -1.18 -7.44 12.51
N GLN A 177 -0.93 -7.89 11.28
CA GLN A 177 -0.05 -9.03 11.02
C GLN A 177 1.39 -8.70 11.41
N THR A 178 2.07 -9.63 12.07
CA THR A 178 3.48 -9.48 12.43
C THR A 178 4.34 -9.37 11.17
N LEU A 179 5.13 -8.30 11.08
CA LEU A 179 6.10 -8.08 9.99
C LEU A 179 7.52 -8.41 10.43
N GLY A 180 7.83 -8.20 11.70
CA GLY A 180 9.18 -8.36 12.22
C GLY A 180 9.26 -8.03 13.70
N LYS A 181 10.49 -7.81 14.15
CA LYS A 181 10.81 -7.48 15.54
C LYS A 181 11.63 -6.20 15.62
N VAL A 182 11.34 -5.37 16.62
CA VAL A 182 12.15 -4.19 16.97
C VAL A 182 13.60 -4.62 17.15
N GLY A 183 14.53 -3.79 16.70
CA GLY A 183 15.95 -4.01 16.87
C GLY A 183 16.70 -2.71 17.00
N ALA A 184 18.02 -2.80 16.80
CA ALA A 184 18.93 -1.67 16.79
C ALA A 184 19.93 -1.79 15.61
N THR A 185 19.44 -2.21 14.44
CA THR A 185 20.30 -2.35 13.26
C THR A 185 20.39 -1.04 12.47
N GLY A 186 21.51 -0.84 11.78
CA GLY A 186 21.76 0.41 11.06
C GLY A 186 22.38 1.48 11.96
N ASN A 187 22.08 2.75 11.69
CA ASN A 187 22.64 3.89 12.42
C ASN A 187 21.68 4.37 13.50
N VAL A 188 21.76 3.76 14.68
CA VAL A 188 20.88 4.05 15.83
C VAL A 188 21.64 4.05 17.14
N THR A 189 21.13 4.77 18.13
CA THR A 189 21.70 4.84 19.49
C THR A 189 21.13 3.80 20.44
N GLY A 190 19.98 3.21 20.10
CA GLY A 190 19.33 2.19 20.91
C GLY A 190 18.11 1.57 20.23
N PRO A 191 17.53 0.52 20.83
CA PRO A 191 16.43 -0.23 20.22
C PRO A 191 15.14 0.59 20.05
N HIS A 192 14.63 0.65 18.82
CA HIS A 192 13.34 1.26 18.47
C HIS A 192 12.88 0.79 17.09
N LEU A 193 11.60 1.00 16.79
CA LEU A 193 11.12 1.02 15.40
C LEU A 193 11.13 2.46 14.92
N HIS A 194 11.77 2.74 13.78
CA HIS A 194 11.55 3.96 13.01
C HIS A 194 10.56 3.66 11.88
N LEU A 195 9.43 4.38 11.87
CA LEU A 195 8.35 4.22 10.89
C LEU A 195 8.21 5.48 10.03
N GLU A 196 8.37 5.34 8.72
CA GLU A 196 8.08 6.42 7.77
C GLU A 196 6.80 6.14 6.97
N ASP A 197 6.17 7.21 6.51
CA ASP A 197 5.02 7.19 5.60
C ASP A 197 5.33 8.00 4.34
N ARG A 198 5.46 7.32 3.21
CA ARG A 198 5.85 7.90 1.91
C ARG A 198 4.77 7.68 0.84
N PRO A 199 4.64 8.56 -0.16
CA PRO A 199 3.91 8.25 -1.38
C PRO A 199 4.46 6.98 -2.01
N ARG A 200 3.60 6.23 -2.70
CA ARG A 200 4.00 5.05 -3.46
C ARG A 200 5.20 5.32 -4.36
N GLY A 201 6.30 4.60 -4.12
CA GLY A 201 7.54 4.75 -4.88
C GLY A 201 8.32 6.04 -4.58
N GLY A 202 7.94 6.79 -3.55
CA GLY A 202 8.63 8.00 -3.12
C GLY A 202 10.02 7.70 -2.56
N GLY A 203 11.00 8.53 -2.96
CA GLY A 203 12.36 8.47 -2.43
C GLY A 203 12.49 9.10 -1.04
N TYR A 204 13.68 9.00 -0.46
CA TYR A 204 14.05 9.69 0.79
C TYR A 204 13.70 11.19 0.73
N GLY A 205 13.18 11.75 1.83
CA GLY A 205 12.76 13.15 1.91
C GLY A 205 11.36 13.43 1.33
N ASN A 206 10.71 12.43 0.71
CA ASN A 206 9.30 12.51 0.29
C ASN A 206 8.40 11.86 1.35
N ASP A 207 8.62 12.19 2.61
CA ASP A 207 7.89 11.66 3.75
C ASP A 207 6.93 12.70 4.33
N ARG A 208 5.94 12.20 5.08
CA ARG A 208 5.07 13.02 5.91
C ARG A 208 4.98 12.40 7.29
N LYS A 209 4.41 13.14 8.23
CA LYS A 209 4.03 12.59 9.54
C LYS A 209 3.25 11.28 9.35
N PRO A 210 3.72 10.15 9.91
CA PRO A 210 3.05 8.86 9.75
C PRO A 210 1.56 8.92 10.05
N SER A 211 0.76 8.50 9.06
CA SER A 211 -0.69 8.41 9.17
C SER A 211 -1.19 7.28 8.28
N TRP A 212 -2.01 6.41 8.85
CA TRP A 212 -2.51 5.20 8.19
C TRP A 212 -3.97 4.96 8.49
#